data_AF-A0A9D7PDY8-F1
#
_entry.id   AF-A0A9D7PDY8-F1
#
_cell.length_a   1.000
_cell.length_b   1.000
_cell.length_c   1.000
_cell.angle_alpha   90.00
_cell.angle_beta   90.00
_cell.angle_gamma   90.00
#
_symmetry.space_group_name_H-M   'P 1'
#
loop_
_entity.id
_entity.type
_entity.pdbx_description
1 polymer ?
#
loop_
_entity_poly.entity_id
_entity_poly.type
_entity_poly.pdbx_seq_one_letter_code
_entity_poly.pdbx_strand_id
1 'polypeptide(L)'
;MNRVPSEILNEIAKRPMRSEAMRALFQMSEDEKAQHLAAEYQFLTQTAEVDGLAALAYQELGPLLAENEAISRYLVRSGRQELRSCLPEITSVKEALMYARAEWPLLEGKALRQLADLLAGV
;
A
#
# COMPACT_ATOMS: atom_id res chain seq x y z
N MET A 1 4.46 2.38 1.31
CA MET A 1 4.63 1.46 2.47
C MET A 1 6.03 1.52 3.09
N ASN A 2 7.09 1.71 2.29
CA ASN A 2 8.50 1.72 2.73
C ASN A 2 8.91 2.87 3.66
N ARG A 3 7.99 3.79 3.97
CA ARG A 3 8.23 4.94 4.86
C ARG A 3 7.65 4.75 6.26
N VAL A 4 6.97 3.63 6.53
CA VAL A 4 6.36 3.33 7.83
C VAL A 4 7.20 2.23 8.51
N PRO A 5 7.73 2.47 9.73
CA PRO A 5 8.51 1.45 10.44
C PRO A 5 7.73 0.15 10.61
N SER A 6 8.40 -1.00 10.42
CA SER A 6 7.78 -2.31 10.55
C SER A 6 7.14 -2.55 11.90
N GLU A 7 7.65 -1.93 12.97
CA GLU A 7 7.03 -2.02 14.30
C GLU A 7 5.61 -1.44 14.30
N ILE A 8 5.39 -0.30 13.62
CA ILE A 8 4.08 0.33 13.52
C ILE A 8 3.13 -0.55 12.70
N LEU A 9 3.60 -1.08 11.57
CA LEU A 9 2.81 -1.99 10.74
C LEU A 9 2.46 -3.29 11.50
N ASN A 10 3.40 -3.84 12.25
CA ASN A 10 3.19 -5.01 13.09
C ASN A 10 2.15 -4.74 14.19
N GLU A 11 2.19 -3.57 14.82
CA GLU A 11 1.17 -3.16 15.79
C GLU A 11 -0.24 -3.04 15.18
N ILE A 12 -0.34 -2.59 13.93
CA ILE A 12 -1.61 -2.62 13.19
C ILE A 12 -2.07 -4.07 12.98
N ALA A 13 -1.13 -4.96 12.61
CA ALA A 13 -1.40 -6.37 12.34
C ALA A 13 -1.74 -7.24 13.56
N LYS A 14 -1.48 -6.75 14.78
CA LYS A 14 -1.97 -7.38 16.03
C LYS A 14 -3.48 -7.25 16.21
N ARG A 15 -4.15 -6.47 15.36
CA ARG A 15 -5.60 -6.23 15.41
C ARG A 15 -6.30 -6.90 14.23
N PRO A 16 -7.64 -7.01 14.26
CA PRO A 16 -8.39 -7.50 13.12
C PRO A 16 -8.10 -6.68 11.85
N MET A 17 -7.62 -7.38 10.83
CA MET A 17 -7.38 -6.94 9.46
C MET A 17 -8.28 -7.73 8.52
N ARG A 18 -8.60 -7.14 7.37
CA ARG A 18 -9.51 -7.71 6.37
C ARG A 18 -8.87 -8.89 5.64
N SER A 19 -7.60 -8.77 5.28
CA SER A 19 -6.83 -9.76 4.52
C SER A 19 -5.76 -10.42 5.37
N GLU A 20 -5.72 -11.75 5.35
CA GLU A 20 -4.64 -12.53 5.97
C GLU A 20 -3.30 -12.29 5.27
N ALA A 21 -3.31 -12.12 3.94
CA ALA A 21 -2.11 -11.81 3.16
C ALA A 21 -1.52 -10.45 3.58
N MET A 22 -2.37 -9.42 3.75
CA MET A 22 -1.92 -8.11 4.21
C MET A 22 -1.45 -8.13 5.66
N ARG A 23 -2.10 -8.94 6.51
CA ARG A 23 -1.61 -9.17 7.87
C ARG A 23 -0.21 -9.75 7.88
N ALA A 24 0.05 -10.78 7.07
CA ALA A 24 1.37 -11.38 6.95
C ALA A 24 2.40 -10.34 6.47
N LEU A 25 2.08 -9.56 5.44
CA LEU A 25 2.93 -8.47 4.93
C LEU A 25 3.28 -7.44 6.01
N PHE A 26 2.32 -7.05 6.85
CA PHE A 26 2.56 -6.07 7.91
C PHE A 26 3.40 -6.63 9.07
N GLN A 27 3.39 -7.96 9.26
CA GLN A 27 4.15 -8.63 10.30
C GLN A 27 5.61 -8.93 9.91
N MET A 28 5.95 -8.87 8.63
CA MET A 28 7.31 -9.05 8.13
C MET A 28 8.31 -8.08 8.77
N SER A 29 9.52 -8.56 9.00
CA SER A 29 10.69 -7.72 9.27
C SER A 29 11.01 -6.82 8.06
N GLU A 30 11.86 -5.81 8.26
CA GLU A 30 12.29 -4.91 7.17
C GLU A 30 12.93 -5.69 6.00
N ASP A 31 13.80 -6.67 6.29
CA ASP A 31 14.48 -7.47 5.27
C ASP A 31 13.50 -8.36 4.49
N GLU A 32 12.58 -9.05 5.18
CA GLU A 32 11.55 -9.87 4.56
C GLU A 32 10.61 -9.03 3.70
N LYS A 33 10.23 -7.85 4.18
CA LYS A 33 9.39 -6.91 3.45
C LYS A 33 10.08 -6.38 2.21
N ALA A 34 11.37 -6.01 2.31
CA ALA A 34 12.16 -5.57 1.16
C ALA A 34 12.25 -6.65 0.09
N GLN A 35 12.47 -7.91 0.48
CA GLN A 35 12.48 -9.05 -0.43
C GLN A 35 11.10 -9.30 -1.05
N HIS A 36 10.04 -9.24 -0.25
CA HIS A 36 8.66 -9.42 -0.72
C HIS A 36 8.28 -8.36 -1.75
N LEU A 37 8.56 -7.09 -1.46
CA LEU A 37 8.28 -5.98 -2.37
C LEU A 37 9.14 -6.07 -3.64
N ALA A 38 10.40 -6.48 -3.54
CA ALA A 38 11.22 -6.71 -4.73
C ALA A 38 10.65 -7.82 -5.62
N ALA A 39 10.20 -8.92 -5.02
CA ALA A 39 9.59 -10.05 -5.74
C ALA A 39 8.25 -9.67 -6.37
N GLU A 40 7.39 -8.95 -5.65
CA GLU A 40 6.12 -8.46 -6.17
C GLU A 40 6.33 -7.47 -7.33
N TYR A 41 7.30 -6.56 -7.21
CA TYR A 41 7.64 -5.63 -8.28
C TYR A 41 8.13 -6.37 -9.54
N GLN A 42 9.00 -7.36 -9.38
CA GLN A 42 9.46 -8.20 -10.49
C GLN A 42 8.30 -8.96 -11.13
N PHE A 43 7.42 -9.56 -10.34
CA PHE A 43 6.24 -10.25 -10.87
C PHE A 43 5.34 -9.31 -11.66
N LEU A 44 5.00 -8.15 -11.10
CA LEU A 44 4.13 -7.17 -11.75
C LEU A 44 4.72 -6.69 -13.08
N THR A 45 6.01 -6.38 -13.11
CA THR A 45 6.64 -5.77 -14.29
C THR A 45 7.06 -6.78 -15.35
N GLN A 46 7.56 -7.96 -14.95
CA GLN A 46 8.12 -8.95 -15.87
C GLN A 46 7.11 -10.02 -16.29
N THR A 47 6.15 -10.35 -15.44
CA THR A 47 5.17 -11.42 -15.70
C THR A 47 3.80 -10.84 -16.05
N ALA A 48 3.32 -9.86 -15.28
CA ALA A 48 2.01 -9.24 -15.53
C ALA A 48 2.06 -8.04 -16.49
N GLU A 49 3.26 -7.68 -16.98
CA GLU A 49 3.50 -6.58 -17.92
C GLU A 49 2.90 -5.22 -17.47
N VAL A 50 2.88 -5.00 -16.16
CA VAL A 50 2.48 -3.74 -15.54
C VAL A 50 3.61 -2.72 -15.67
N ASP A 51 3.26 -1.47 -15.97
CA ASP A 51 4.21 -0.36 -15.98
C ASP A 51 4.92 -0.22 -14.62
N GLY A 52 6.22 0.08 -14.63
CA GLY A 52 7.01 0.16 -13.39
C GLY A 52 6.49 1.20 -12.39
N LEU A 53 6.00 2.37 -12.86
CA LEU A 53 5.41 3.36 -11.96
C LEU A 53 4.08 2.88 -11.38
N ALA A 54 3.26 2.20 -12.20
CA ALA A 54 2.02 1.61 -11.73
C ALA A 54 2.26 0.52 -10.67
N ALA A 55 3.28 -0.32 -10.89
CA ALA A 55 3.70 -1.33 -9.91
C ALA A 55 4.14 -0.68 -8.60
N LEU A 56 5.07 0.27 -8.61
CA LEU A 56 5.52 0.97 -7.39
C LEU A 56 4.37 1.64 -6.63
N ALA A 57 3.50 2.35 -7.35
CA ALA A 57 2.34 3.01 -6.74
C ALA A 57 1.38 1.99 -6.12
N TYR A 58 1.18 0.83 -6.76
CA TYR A 58 0.35 -0.24 -6.21
C TYR A 58 0.93 -0.82 -4.91
N GLN A 59 2.24 -1.06 -4.84
CA GLN A 59 2.89 -1.54 -3.61
C GLN A 59 2.74 -0.57 -2.44
N GLU A 60 2.61 0.73 -2.72
CA GLU A 60 2.39 1.74 -1.69
C GLU A 60 0.92 1.87 -1.30
N LEU A 61 0.02 1.94 -2.28
CA LEU A 61 -1.37 2.33 -2.09
C LEU A 61 -2.31 1.14 -1.90
N GLY A 62 -2.00 -0.01 -2.50
CA GLY A 62 -2.80 -1.23 -2.42
C GLY A 62 -3.02 -1.66 -0.96
N PRO A 63 -1.97 -1.83 -0.15
CA PRO A 63 -2.12 -2.20 1.26
C PRO A 63 -2.86 -1.14 2.09
N LEU A 64 -2.68 0.15 1.78
CA LEU A 64 -3.40 1.23 2.46
C LEU A 64 -4.90 1.21 2.17
N LEU A 65 -5.26 0.95 0.92
CA LEU A 65 -6.66 0.80 0.49
C LEU A 65 -7.29 -0.49 1.06
N ALA A 66 -6.57 -1.61 1.02
CA ALA A 66 -7.03 -2.91 1.49
C ALA A 66 -7.39 -2.91 2.98
N GLU A 67 -6.58 -2.21 3.78
CA GLU A 67 -6.60 -2.27 5.23
C GLU A 67 -6.91 -0.91 5.88
N ASN A 68 -7.62 -0.06 5.13
CA ASN A 68 -7.97 1.30 5.53
C ASN A 68 -8.61 1.35 6.93
N GLU A 69 -9.51 0.42 7.25
CA GLU A 69 -10.17 0.38 8.56
C GLU A 69 -9.20 0.00 9.68
N ALA A 70 -8.30 -0.96 9.44
CA ALA A 70 -7.33 -1.38 10.45
C ALA A 70 -6.36 -0.24 10.78
N ILE A 71 -5.89 0.45 9.75
CA ILE A 71 -5.06 1.66 9.84
C ILE A 71 -5.83 2.75 10.60
N SER A 72 -7.07 3.05 10.21
CA SER A 72 -7.90 4.08 10.85
C SER A 72 -8.10 3.79 12.35
N ARG A 73 -8.47 2.55 12.69
CA ARG A 73 -8.61 2.10 14.09
C ARG A 73 -7.30 2.23 14.87
N TYR A 74 -6.15 2.00 14.23
CA TYR A 74 -4.86 2.18 14.86
C TYR A 74 -4.58 3.65 15.16
N LEU A 75 -4.72 4.53 14.17
CA LEU A 75 -4.45 5.96 14.29
C LEU A 75 -5.34 6.62 15.35
N VAL A 76 -6.64 6.31 15.36
CA VAL A 76 -7.59 6.85 16.36
C VAL A 76 -7.20 6.40 17.77
N ARG A 77 -6.86 5.13 17.97
CA ARG A 77 -6.55 4.61 19.31
C ARG A 77 -5.17 5.01 19.81
N SER A 78 -4.17 5.10 18.94
CA SER A 78 -2.81 5.45 19.33
C SER A 78 -2.64 6.95 19.55
N GLY A 79 -3.54 7.78 19.00
CA GLY A 79 -3.43 9.24 19.05
C GLY A 79 -2.27 9.80 18.21
N ARG A 80 -1.60 8.94 17.42
CA ARG A 80 -0.41 9.28 16.63
C ARG A 80 -0.76 9.98 15.34
N GLN A 81 -1.16 11.25 15.44
CA GLN A 81 -1.55 12.06 14.29
C GLN A 81 -0.40 12.25 13.29
N GLU A 82 0.85 12.21 13.75
CA GLU A 82 2.05 12.32 12.93
C GLU A 82 2.17 11.20 11.88
N LEU A 83 1.53 10.05 12.12
CA LEU A 83 1.57 8.92 11.19
C LEU A 83 0.61 9.10 9.99
N ARG A 84 -0.34 10.04 10.05
CA ARG A 84 -1.33 10.26 8.98
C ARG A 84 -0.70 10.69 7.65
N SER A 85 0.50 11.28 7.67
CA SER A 85 1.24 11.61 6.45
C SER A 85 1.77 10.38 5.73
N CYS A 86 2.07 9.29 6.45
CA CYS A 86 2.64 8.06 5.90
C CYS A 86 1.61 6.91 5.81
N LEU A 87 0.53 7.01 6.58
CA LEU A 87 -0.62 6.09 6.60
C LEU A 87 -1.91 6.88 6.33
N PRO A 88 -2.07 7.46 5.12
CA PRO A 88 -3.33 8.10 4.77
C PRO A 88 -4.46 7.06 4.81
N GLU A 89 -5.59 7.45 5.38
CA GLU A 89 -6.80 6.64 5.48
C GLU A 89 -7.51 6.63 4.10
N ILE A 90 -6.89 5.99 3.10
CA ILE A 90 -7.42 5.93 1.73
C ILE A 90 -8.62 4.98 1.69
N THR A 91 -9.80 5.49 1.35
CA THR A 91 -11.06 4.72 1.45
C THR A 91 -11.65 4.29 0.12
N SER A 92 -11.08 4.77 -1.00
CA SER A 92 -11.56 4.42 -2.34
C SER A 92 -10.44 4.38 -3.36
N VAL A 93 -10.65 3.62 -4.45
CA VAL A 93 -9.77 3.61 -5.62
C VAL A 93 -9.58 5.02 -6.17
N LYS A 94 -10.65 5.83 -6.21
CA LYS A 94 -10.58 7.22 -6.67
C LYS A 94 -9.62 8.06 -5.83
N GLU A 95 -9.69 7.95 -4.51
CA GLU A 95 -8.76 8.64 -3.60
C GLU A 95 -7.33 8.15 -3.81
N ALA A 96 -7.12 6.83 -3.90
CA ALA A 96 -5.81 6.25 -4.18
C ALA A 96 -5.18 6.81 -5.46
N LEU A 97 -5.97 6.91 -6.55
CA LEU A 97 -5.50 7.50 -7.81
C LEU A 97 -5.20 9.00 -7.70
N MET A 98 -5.95 9.74 -6.87
CA MET A 98 -5.63 11.15 -6.58
C MET A 98 -4.30 11.28 -5.84
N TYR A 99 -4.04 10.43 -4.84
CA TYR A 99 -2.74 10.35 -4.17
C TYR A 99 -1.62 9.99 -5.14
N ALA A 100 -1.83 8.97 -5.98
CA ALA A 100 -0.82 8.51 -6.93
C ALA A 100 -0.39 9.62 -7.90
N ARG A 101 -1.33 10.41 -8.41
CA ARG A 101 -1.03 11.52 -9.32
C ARG A 101 -0.29 12.67 -8.66
N ALA A 102 -0.46 12.86 -7.35
CA ALA A 102 0.26 13.87 -6.60
C ALA A 102 1.70 13.43 -6.30
N GLU A 103 1.91 12.18 -5.89
CA GLU A 103 3.24 11.64 -5.56
C GLU A 103 4.07 11.29 -6.81
N TRP A 104 3.43 10.77 -7.86
CA TRP A 104 4.06 10.39 -9.12
C TRP A 104 3.42 11.14 -10.30
N PRO A 105 3.83 12.39 -10.60
CA PRO A 105 3.26 13.17 -11.70
C PRO A 105 3.38 12.51 -13.08
N LEU A 106 4.37 11.63 -13.27
CA LEU A 106 4.58 10.87 -14.51
C LEU A 106 3.69 9.62 -14.62
N LEU A 107 2.92 9.29 -13.58
CA LEU A 107 1.97 8.18 -13.60
C LEU A 107 0.70 8.60 -14.35
N GLU A 108 0.73 8.43 -15.67
CA GLU A 108 -0.33 8.84 -16.58
C GLU A 108 -0.65 7.80 -17.65
N GLY A 109 -1.65 8.07 -18.49
CA GLY A 109 -1.95 7.27 -19.68
C GLY A 109 -2.20 5.77 -19.40
N LYS A 110 -1.31 4.91 -19.89
CA LYS A 110 -1.40 3.44 -19.70
C LYS A 110 -1.11 3.06 -18.24
N ALA A 111 -0.08 3.66 -17.62
CA ALA A 111 0.33 3.34 -16.26
C ALA A 111 -0.77 3.64 -15.23
N LEU A 112 -1.42 4.81 -15.35
CA LEU A 112 -2.53 5.19 -14.47
C LEU A 112 -3.73 4.23 -14.59
N ARG A 113 -4.01 3.74 -15.80
CA ARG A 113 -5.07 2.73 -16.01
C ARG A 113 -4.72 1.39 -15.38
N GLN A 114 -3.50 0.91 -15.59
CA GLN A 114 -3.04 -0.33 -14.95
C GLN A 114 -3.06 -0.25 -13.43
N LEU A 115 -2.68 0.90 -12.84
CA LEU A 115 -2.81 1.11 -11.39
C LEU A 115 -4.29 1.03 -10.96
N ALA A 116 -5.20 1.66 -11.69
CA ALA A 116 -6.62 1.63 -11.38
C ALA A 116 -7.18 0.19 -11.40
N ASP A 117 -6.79 -0.60 -12.39
CA ASP A 117 -7.19 -2.00 -12.52
C ASP A 117 -6.68 -2.86 -11.35
N LEU A 118 -5.41 -2.67 -10.97
CA LEU A 118 -4.83 -3.36 -9.81
C LEU A 118 -5.55 -3.01 -8.50
N LEU A 119 -5.82 -1.72 -8.27
CA LEU A 119 -6.51 -1.24 -7.07
C LEU A 119 -7.98 -1.66 -7.01
N ALA A 120 -8.64 -1.85 -8.15
CA ALA A 120 -10.00 -2.35 -8.21
C ALA A 120 -10.12 -3.83 -7.80
N GLY A 121 -9.02 -4.58 -7.82
CA GLY A 121 -8.95 -5.98 -7.39
C GLY A 121 -8.71 -6.18 -5.89
N VAL A 122 -8.59 -5.09 -5.12
CA VAL A 122 -8.32 -5.08 -3.66
C VAL A 122 -9.63 -5.15 -2.84
#